data_AF-A0A0D2Y623-F1
#
_entry.id   AF-A0A0D2Y623-F1
#
_cell.length_a   1.000
_cell.length_b   1.000
_cell.length_c   1.000
_cell.angle_alpha   90.00
_cell.angle_beta   90.00
_cell.angle_gamma   90.00
#
_symmetry.space_group_name_H-M   'P 1'
#
loop_
_entity.id
_entity.type
_entity.pdbx_description
1 polymer ?
#
loop_
_entity_poly.entity_id
_entity_poly.type
_entity_poly.pdbx_seq_one_letter_code
_entity_poly.pdbx_strand_id
1 'polypeptide(L)'
;MTPTTSPSEDKLIIALDFGTTYSGIAYCFTNQRDCTPVSIKNWPDAKRAIEALPKTPVEVAADFIGAIYSHAISEISNKFSKDYVALCHKEYVLSAVWSDAAKDATLKAAEMAGLGPVHLIKEPEAAALWTAKKMDRRLNRNDCFVVCDAGGGTVDLISYQVEAALPRLEVKEIVPGTGKHSNLLSFSSFGGILRRDLGGMAGSLVLNERFSKEVETLVGAEQWSKLKTSRAFHLASKQFDREIKRSFRGGAEEEYFVNFPTAKLKDDLDYGLEANSSVIRF
;
A
#
# COMPACT_ATOMS: atom_id res chain seq x y z
N MET A 1 29.34 15.47 -19.25
CA MET A 1 28.62 16.75 -19.08
C MET A 1 28.27 16.88 -17.60
N THR A 2 28.96 17.74 -16.88
CA THR A 2 28.64 18.13 -15.51
C THR A 2 27.43 19.07 -15.54
N PRO A 3 26.44 18.92 -14.63
CA PRO A 3 25.33 19.87 -14.55
C PRO A 3 25.89 21.24 -14.16
N THR A 4 25.56 22.27 -14.93
CA THR A 4 26.04 23.66 -14.80
C THR A 4 25.13 24.55 -13.94
N THR A 5 24.22 23.97 -13.14
CA THR A 5 23.34 24.73 -12.25
C THR A 5 23.86 24.68 -10.81
N SER A 6 23.88 25.82 -10.13
CA SER A 6 24.20 25.89 -8.70
C SER A 6 23.21 25.03 -7.89
N PRO A 7 23.65 24.26 -6.89
CA PRO A 7 22.81 23.31 -6.16
C PRO A 7 21.59 23.93 -5.45
N SER A 8 21.53 25.26 -5.32
CA SER A 8 20.42 26.00 -4.70
C SER A 8 19.14 26.09 -5.55
N GLU A 9 19.19 25.77 -6.85
CA GLU A 9 18.00 25.78 -7.72
C GLU A 9 17.41 24.39 -7.97
N ASP A 10 18.15 23.33 -7.60
CA ASP A 10 17.70 21.95 -7.82
C ASP A 10 16.66 21.56 -6.75
N LYS A 11 15.46 21.17 -7.22
CA LYS A 11 14.40 20.65 -6.34
C LYS A 11 14.37 19.13 -6.35
N LEU A 12 14.36 18.54 -5.17
CA LEU A 12 14.11 17.13 -4.90
C LEU A 12 12.65 16.95 -4.45
N ILE A 13 11.86 16.24 -5.26
CA ILE A 13 10.49 15.87 -4.90
C ILE A 13 10.52 14.47 -4.31
N ILE A 14 9.90 14.27 -3.14
CA ILE A 14 9.75 12.97 -2.49
C ILE A 14 8.26 12.69 -2.35
N ALA A 15 7.80 11.61 -2.98
CA ALA A 15 6.42 11.14 -2.90
C ALA A 15 6.32 9.94 -1.95
N LEU A 16 5.40 10.02 -0.99
CA LEU A 16 5.07 8.98 -0.03
C LEU A 16 3.64 8.49 -0.29
N ASP A 17 3.48 7.20 -0.42
CA ASP A 17 2.19 6.55 -0.63
C ASP A 17 1.87 5.62 0.54
N PHE A 18 0.81 5.91 1.28
CA PHE A 18 0.41 5.16 2.48
C PHE A 18 -0.68 4.14 2.16
N GLY A 19 -0.28 2.99 1.60
CA GLY A 19 -1.19 1.89 1.38
C GLY A 19 -1.53 1.11 2.66
N THR A 20 -2.66 0.39 2.61
CA THR A 20 -3.16 -0.45 3.72
C THR A 20 -2.27 -1.64 4.05
N THR A 21 -1.51 -2.15 3.09
CA THR A 21 -0.62 -3.33 3.26
C THR A 21 0.85 -2.97 3.12
N TYR A 22 1.17 -2.11 2.17
CA TYR A 22 2.52 -1.63 1.92
C TYR A 22 2.44 -0.12 1.73
N SER A 23 3.46 0.58 2.20
CA SER A 23 3.69 1.96 1.80
C SER A 23 4.73 2.00 0.68
N GLY A 24 4.72 3.05 -0.11
CA GLY A 24 5.64 3.28 -1.22
C GLY A 24 6.38 4.61 -1.05
N ILE A 25 7.61 4.67 -1.54
CA ILE A 25 8.36 5.92 -1.68
C ILE A 25 8.85 6.03 -3.11
N ALA A 26 8.73 7.22 -3.69
CA ALA A 26 9.37 7.58 -4.95
C ALA A 26 10.05 8.96 -4.79
N TYR A 27 11.07 9.24 -5.59
CA TYR A 27 11.68 10.56 -5.63
C TYR A 27 12.09 10.95 -7.05
N CYS A 28 12.17 12.26 -7.30
CA CYS A 28 12.72 12.81 -8.53
C CYS A 28 13.47 14.13 -8.30
N PHE A 29 14.46 14.40 -9.14
CA PHE A 29 15.03 15.74 -9.24
C PHE A 29 14.40 16.46 -10.43
N THR A 30 13.96 17.69 -10.22
CA THR A 30 13.29 18.50 -11.26
C THR A 30 14.19 18.87 -12.43
N ASN A 31 15.51 18.78 -12.26
CA ASN A 31 16.50 18.97 -13.32
C ASN A 31 16.71 17.72 -14.20
N GLN A 32 16.11 16.56 -13.87
CA GLN A 32 16.21 15.33 -14.65
C GLN A 32 15.00 15.16 -15.56
N ARG A 33 15.22 15.19 -16.89
CA ARG A 33 14.17 15.10 -17.92
C ARG A 33 13.49 13.72 -17.99
N ASP A 34 14.16 12.66 -17.53
CA ASP A 34 13.67 11.27 -17.56
C ASP A 34 13.70 10.63 -16.15
N CYS A 35 13.01 11.25 -15.19
CA CYS A 35 12.94 10.65 -13.86
C CYS A 35 12.03 9.42 -13.84
N THR A 36 12.64 8.24 -13.73
CA THR A 36 11.93 7.00 -13.42
C THR A 36 11.83 6.87 -11.90
N PRO A 37 10.62 6.85 -11.31
CA PRO A 37 10.47 6.72 -9.86
C PRO A 37 11.07 5.40 -9.36
N VAL A 38 11.87 5.46 -8.30
CA VAL A 38 12.48 4.27 -7.66
C VAL A 38 11.66 3.91 -6.42
N SER A 39 10.98 2.76 -6.45
CA SER A 39 10.22 2.23 -5.30
C SER A 39 11.13 1.55 -4.26
N ILE A 40 10.99 1.93 -2.99
CA ILE A 40 11.61 1.21 -1.87
C ILE A 40 10.79 -0.04 -1.51
N LYS A 41 11.45 -1.20 -1.41
CA LYS A 41 10.80 -2.52 -1.19
C LYS A 41 11.12 -3.17 0.16
N ASN A 42 12.04 -2.59 0.95
CA ASN A 42 12.46 -3.14 2.24
C ASN A 42 11.86 -2.32 3.38
N TRP A 43 11.09 -2.98 4.24
CA TRP A 43 10.36 -2.36 5.35
C TRP A 43 10.79 -3.01 6.68
N PRO A 44 11.03 -2.24 7.75
CA PRO A 44 11.23 -2.82 9.09
C PRO A 44 9.91 -3.41 9.62
N ASP A 45 9.98 -4.58 10.27
CA ASP A 45 8.82 -5.26 10.86
C ASP A 45 8.20 -4.43 12.00
N ALA A 46 7.12 -3.69 11.72
CA ALA A 46 6.46 -2.78 12.67
C ALA A 46 5.20 -3.37 13.34
N LYS A 47 5.06 -4.70 13.41
CA LYS A 47 3.94 -5.34 14.13
C LYS A 47 4.35 -5.78 15.52
N ARG A 48 4.38 -4.82 16.45
CA ARG A 48 4.08 -4.94 17.89
C ARG A 48 4.20 -3.56 18.56
N ALA A 49 3.21 -3.22 19.39
CA ALA A 49 3.14 -2.07 20.31
C ALA A 49 2.79 -0.68 19.72
N ILE A 50 1.70 -0.54 18.96
CA ILE A 50 1.07 0.77 18.71
C ILE A 50 -0.01 1.09 19.77
N GLU A 51 -0.73 0.09 20.28
CA GLU A 51 -1.76 0.27 21.31
C GLU A 51 -1.21 0.57 22.72
N ALA A 52 0.08 0.31 22.97
CA ALA A 52 0.72 0.51 24.27
C ALA A 52 1.52 1.82 24.39
N LEU A 53 1.59 2.61 23.32
CA LEU A 53 2.31 3.88 23.32
C LEU A 53 1.37 5.00 23.82
N PRO A 54 1.82 5.88 24.73
CA PRO A 54 1.04 7.05 25.16
C PRO A 54 1.08 8.14 24.07
N LYS A 55 0.70 7.78 22.84
CA LYS A 55 0.71 8.63 21.65
C LYS A 55 -0.65 8.61 20.96
N THR A 56 -1.09 9.75 20.50
CA THR A 56 -2.26 9.91 19.64
C THR A 56 -2.01 9.29 18.26
N PRO A 57 -3.06 8.94 17.49
CA PRO A 57 -2.90 8.42 16.13
C PRO A 57 -2.08 9.34 15.21
N VAL A 58 -2.19 10.66 15.38
CA VAL A 58 -1.41 11.66 14.61
C VAL A 58 0.07 11.61 14.97
N GLU A 59 0.41 11.44 16.25
CA GLU A 59 1.81 11.30 16.68
C GLU A 59 2.43 10.00 16.18
N VAL A 60 1.68 8.90 16.22
CA VAL A 60 2.12 7.62 15.64
C VAL A 60 2.34 7.76 14.14
N ALA A 61 1.42 8.44 13.43
CA ALA A 61 1.58 8.74 12.01
C ALA A 61 2.81 9.61 11.75
N ALA A 62 3.07 10.62 12.58
CA ALA A 62 4.25 11.49 12.47
C ALA A 62 5.56 10.70 12.65
N ASP A 63 5.65 9.83 13.66
CA ASP A 63 6.80 8.95 13.84
C ASP A 63 7.02 8.07 12.60
N PHE A 64 5.94 7.50 12.05
CA PHE A 64 5.99 6.64 10.88
C PHE A 64 6.45 7.41 9.63
N ILE A 65 5.88 8.59 9.37
CA ILE A 65 6.30 9.49 8.29
C ILE A 65 7.78 9.85 8.43
N GLY A 66 8.22 10.21 9.64
CA GLY A 66 9.61 10.58 9.92
C GLY A 66 10.58 9.41 9.70
N ALA A 67 10.21 8.19 10.12
CA ALA A 67 11.00 6.99 9.90
C ALA A 67 11.12 6.64 8.41
N ILE A 68 10.00 6.70 7.68
CA ILE A 68 9.93 6.49 6.23
C ILE A 68 10.79 7.51 5.50
N TYR A 69 10.66 8.79 5.85
CA TYR A 69 11.43 9.86 5.26
C TYR A 69 12.93 9.70 5.53
N SER A 70 13.32 9.37 6.77
CA SER A 70 14.72 9.11 7.13
C SER A 70 15.30 7.97 6.31
N HIS A 71 14.53 6.90 6.11
CA HIS A 71 14.92 5.79 5.25
C HIS A 71 15.05 6.24 3.77
N ALA A 72 14.11 7.04 3.26
CA ALA A 72 14.18 7.59 1.90
C ALA A 72 15.46 8.41 1.67
N ILE A 73 15.78 9.33 2.60
CA ILE A 73 16.99 10.14 2.51
C ILE A 73 18.25 9.27 2.56
N SER A 74 18.26 8.23 3.40
CA SER A 74 19.36 7.27 3.43
C SER A 74 19.56 6.58 2.08
N GLU A 75 18.49 6.08 1.47
CA GLU A 75 18.55 5.39 0.16
C GLU A 75 18.96 6.34 -0.99
N ILE A 76 18.46 7.58 -0.98
CA ILE A 76 18.86 8.60 -1.96
C ILE A 76 20.34 8.97 -1.79
N SER A 77 20.80 9.12 -0.54
CA SER A 77 22.19 9.46 -0.22
C SER A 77 23.19 8.34 -0.49
N ASN A 78 22.73 7.11 -0.72
CA ASN A 78 23.57 6.03 -1.23
C ASN A 78 23.88 6.20 -2.73
N LYS A 79 23.09 6.99 -3.45
CA LYS A 79 23.22 7.23 -4.90
C LYS A 79 23.77 8.62 -5.24
N PHE A 80 23.55 9.59 -4.37
CA PHE A 80 23.98 10.99 -4.53
C PHE A 80 24.74 11.43 -3.28
N SER A 81 25.65 12.41 -3.39
CA SER A 81 26.38 12.90 -2.23
C SER A 81 25.43 13.51 -1.19
N LYS A 82 25.70 13.27 0.10
CA LYS A 82 24.89 13.81 1.20
C LYS A 82 24.78 15.32 1.15
N ASP A 83 25.88 16.00 0.81
CA ASP A 83 25.92 17.45 0.70
C ASP A 83 25.00 17.98 -0.42
N TYR A 84 24.96 17.29 -1.57
CA TYR A 84 24.07 17.65 -2.66
C TYR A 84 22.59 17.49 -2.26
N VAL A 85 22.24 16.34 -1.67
CA VAL A 85 20.87 16.07 -1.21
C VAL A 85 20.46 17.06 -0.11
N ALA A 86 21.38 17.45 0.78
CA ALA A 86 21.13 18.43 1.83
C ALA A 86 20.83 19.82 1.25
N LEU A 87 21.59 20.27 0.24
CA LEU A 87 21.43 21.57 -0.41
C LEU A 87 20.16 21.69 -1.27
N CYS A 88 19.65 20.57 -1.80
CA CYS A 88 18.42 20.58 -2.60
C CYS A 88 17.22 21.06 -1.79
N HIS A 89 16.44 21.96 -2.38
CA HIS A 89 15.11 22.30 -1.89
C HIS A 89 14.21 21.06 -1.98
N LYS A 90 13.48 20.73 -0.91
CA LYS A 90 12.65 19.52 -0.83
C LYS A 90 11.17 19.88 -0.87
N GLU A 91 10.43 19.19 -1.72
CA GLU A 91 8.96 19.24 -1.77
C GLU A 91 8.42 17.83 -1.57
N TYR A 92 7.33 17.72 -0.81
CA TYR A 92 6.77 16.42 -0.42
C TYR A 92 5.40 16.23 -1.05
N VAL A 93 5.14 15.03 -1.55
CA VAL A 93 3.81 14.64 -2.07
C VAL A 93 3.32 13.45 -1.26
N LEU A 94 2.17 13.55 -0.62
CA LEU A 94 1.59 12.47 0.19
C LEU A 94 0.26 12.01 -0.44
N SER A 95 0.05 10.70 -0.55
CA SER A 95 -1.28 10.17 -0.85
C SER A 95 -2.21 10.41 0.34
N ALA A 96 -3.41 10.93 0.07
CA ALA A 96 -4.36 11.31 1.12
C ALA A 96 -5.78 10.79 0.88
N VAL A 97 -6.48 10.58 2.00
CA VAL A 97 -7.86 10.13 2.04
C VAL A 97 -8.82 11.33 1.87
N TRP A 98 -10.09 11.03 1.56
CA TRP A 98 -11.11 11.98 1.13
C TRP A 98 -11.58 13.01 2.16
N SER A 99 -11.63 12.67 3.46
CA SER A 99 -12.23 13.57 4.45
C SER A 99 -11.28 14.70 4.81
N ASP A 100 -11.81 15.91 4.99
CA ASP A 100 -10.99 17.07 5.35
C ASP A 100 -10.30 16.88 6.69
N ALA A 101 -10.95 16.18 7.63
CA ALA A 101 -10.34 15.78 8.89
C ALA A 101 -9.13 14.84 8.70
N ALA A 102 -9.20 13.88 7.74
CA ALA A 102 -8.08 13.00 7.45
C ALA A 102 -6.93 13.76 6.77
N LYS A 103 -7.23 14.66 5.82
CA LYS A 103 -6.22 15.52 5.18
C LYS A 103 -5.50 16.40 6.19
N ASP A 104 -6.24 17.06 7.07
CA ASP A 104 -5.69 17.89 8.14
C ASP A 104 -4.80 17.08 9.09
N ALA A 105 -5.27 15.90 9.51
CA ALA A 105 -4.47 14.99 10.33
C ALA A 105 -3.17 14.54 9.62
N THR A 106 -3.23 14.22 8.32
CA THR A 106 -2.05 13.87 7.52
C THR A 106 -1.06 15.02 7.41
N LEU A 107 -1.54 16.24 7.14
CA LEU A 107 -0.68 17.43 7.07
C LEU A 107 -0.02 17.71 8.42
N LYS A 108 -0.79 17.64 9.51
CA LYS A 108 -0.27 17.81 10.87
C LYS A 108 0.78 16.75 11.21
N ALA A 109 0.55 15.48 10.87
CA ALA A 109 1.52 14.43 11.09
C ALA A 109 2.81 14.66 10.28
N ALA A 110 2.70 15.12 9.03
CA ALA A 110 3.86 15.44 8.21
C ALA A 110 4.65 16.65 8.75
N GLU A 111 3.96 17.70 9.20
CA GLU A 111 4.59 18.85 9.85
C GLU A 111 5.34 18.44 11.13
N MET A 112 4.72 17.61 11.97
CA MET A 112 5.36 17.05 13.18
C MET A 112 6.58 16.19 12.85
N ALA A 113 6.60 15.54 11.68
CA ALA A 113 7.74 14.79 11.18
C ALA A 113 8.82 15.69 10.53
N GLY A 114 8.62 17.00 10.48
CA GLY A 114 9.55 17.97 9.89
C GLY A 114 9.46 18.07 8.36
N LEU A 115 8.38 17.58 7.75
CA LEU A 115 8.14 17.67 6.32
C LEU A 115 7.28 18.91 6.00
N GLY A 116 7.78 19.77 5.13
CA GLY A 116 7.05 20.92 4.61
C GLY A 116 7.86 21.64 3.53
N PRO A 117 7.23 22.16 2.45
CA PRO A 117 5.79 22.09 2.16
C PRO A 117 5.32 20.72 1.64
N VAL A 118 4.08 20.35 1.97
CA VAL A 118 3.45 19.08 1.57
C VAL A 118 2.29 19.32 0.61
N HIS A 119 2.28 18.58 -0.49
CA HIS A 119 1.19 18.49 -1.45
C HIS A 119 0.43 17.17 -1.24
N LEU A 120 -0.89 17.25 -1.15
CA LEU A 120 -1.72 16.05 -1.09
C LEU A 120 -2.25 15.70 -2.48
N ILE A 121 -2.25 14.43 -2.82
CA ILE A 121 -2.87 13.89 -4.03
C ILE A 121 -3.71 12.66 -3.67
N LYS A 122 -4.79 12.40 -4.40
CA LYS A 122 -5.51 11.13 -4.25
C LYS A 122 -4.70 10.02 -4.93
N GLU A 123 -4.56 8.87 -4.28
CA GLU A 123 -3.95 7.67 -4.89
C GLU A 123 -4.53 7.33 -6.28
N PRO A 124 -5.86 7.24 -6.48
CA PRO A 124 -6.45 6.95 -7.79
C PRO A 124 -6.22 8.06 -8.83
N GLU A 125 -6.03 9.31 -8.40
CA GLU A 125 -5.67 10.41 -9.29
C GLU A 125 -4.21 10.32 -9.72
N ALA A 126 -3.30 10.03 -8.78
CA ALA A 126 -1.90 9.76 -9.09
C ALA A 126 -1.77 8.57 -10.06
N ALA A 127 -2.53 7.50 -9.84
CA ALA A 127 -2.60 6.33 -10.71
C ALA A 127 -3.14 6.68 -12.11
N ALA A 128 -4.20 7.50 -12.19
CA ALA A 128 -4.75 7.99 -13.45
C ALA A 128 -3.71 8.75 -14.26
N LEU A 129 -3.06 9.76 -13.65
CA LEU A 129 -2.07 10.62 -14.29
C LEU A 129 -0.86 9.80 -14.78
N TRP A 130 -0.36 8.88 -13.95
CA TRP A 130 0.75 8.02 -14.32
C TRP A 130 0.40 7.08 -15.48
N THR A 131 -0.74 6.40 -15.39
CA THR A 131 -1.21 5.46 -16.43
C THR A 131 -1.44 6.19 -17.74
N ALA A 132 -2.05 7.37 -17.69
CA ALA A 132 -2.30 8.18 -18.86
C ALA A 132 -1.03 8.72 -19.53
N LYS A 133 0.03 8.97 -18.76
CA LYS A 133 1.34 9.31 -19.30
C LYS A 133 2.05 8.12 -19.96
N LYS A 134 1.79 6.90 -19.49
CA LYS A 134 2.45 5.66 -19.96
C LYS A 134 1.70 4.95 -21.08
N MET A 135 0.40 5.17 -21.22
CA MET A 135 -0.39 4.56 -22.29
C MET A 135 0.01 5.14 -23.65
N ASP A 136 0.14 4.27 -24.66
CA ASP A 136 0.36 4.66 -26.06
C ASP A 136 -0.92 5.15 -26.75
N ARG A 137 -2.01 5.29 -25.98
CA ARG A 137 -3.30 5.75 -26.48
C ARG A 137 -3.50 7.20 -26.05
N ARG A 138 -3.86 8.06 -27.01
CA ARG A 138 -4.20 9.45 -26.71
C ARG A 138 -5.54 9.53 -26.01
N LEU A 139 -5.59 10.28 -24.91
CA LEU A 139 -6.82 10.73 -24.29
C LEU A 139 -7.23 12.07 -24.90
N ASN A 140 -8.52 12.22 -25.21
CA ASN A 140 -9.10 13.45 -25.72
C ASN A 140 -10.02 14.09 -24.67
N ARG A 141 -10.25 15.40 -24.79
CA ARG A 141 -11.26 16.08 -23.98
C ARG A 141 -12.61 15.37 -24.11
N ASN A 142 -13.30 15.18 -22.99
CA ASN A 142 -14.55 14.42 -22.84
C ASN A 142 -14.43 12.90 -22.92
N ASP A 143 -13.24 12.33 -23.12
CA ASP A 143 -13.06 10.88 -22.91
C ASP A 143 -13.34 10.55 -21.44
N CYS A 144 -14.03 9.43 -21.23
CA CYS A 144 -14.30 8.90 -19.89
C CYS A 144 -13.55 7.59 -19.70
N PHE A 145 -12.97 7.39 -18.52
CA PHE A 145 -12.30 6.15 -18.15
C PHE A 145 -12.50 5.84 -16.67
N VAL A 146 -12.32 4.57 -16.31
CA VAL A 146 -12.39 4.10 -14.93
C VAL A 146 -10.99 3.70 -14.48
N VAL A 147 -10.59 4.20 -13.31
CA VAL A 147 -9.43 3.68 -12.59
C VAL A 147 -9.94 2.61 -11.63
N CYS A 148 -9.37 1.41 -11.74
CA CYS A 148 -9.57 0.33 -10.79
C CYS A 148 -8.31 0.20 -9.93
N ASP A 149 -8.39 0.73 -8.72
CA ASP A 149 -7.31 0.65 -7.74
C ASP A 149 -7.58 -0.54 -6.80
N ALA A 150 -6.93 -1.67 -7.08
CA ALA A 150 -7.13 -2.92 -6.37
C ALA A 150 -5.98 -3.18 -5.40
N GLY A 151 -6.09 -2.61 -4.21
CA GLY A 151 -5.10 -2.71 -3.15
C GLY A 151 -5.21 -3.96 -2.28
N GLY A 152 -4.58 -3.88 -1.11
CA GLY A 152 -4.59 -4.95 -0.12
C GLY A 152 -5.88 -5.02 0.69
N GLY A 153 -6.27 -3.91 1.31
CA GLY A 153 -7.47 -3.83 2.15
C GLY A 153 -8.69 -3.18 1.49
N THR A 154 -8.50 -2.53 0.34
CA THR A 154 -9.57 -1.87 -0.41
C THR A 154 -9.45 -2.18 -1.91
N VAL A 155 -10.59 -2.12 -2.59
CA VAL A 155 -10.65 -2.06 -4.06
C VAL A 155 -11.57 -0.91 -4.39
N ASP A 156 -11.05 0.05 -5.12
CA ASP A 156 -11.59 1.38 -5.23
C ASP A 156 -11.74 1.73 -6.73
N LEU A 157 -12.97 1.98 -7.17
CA LEU A 157 -13.26 2.37 -8.55
C LEU A 157 -13.66 3.83 -8.63
N ILE A 158 -13.02 4.58 -9.53
CA ILE A 158 -13.37 5.98 -9.81
C ILE A 158 -13.50 6.21 -11.31
N SER A 159 -14.55 6.93 -11.69
CA SER A 159 -14.79 7.35 -13.07
C SER A 159 -14.33 8.79 -13.29
N TYR A 160 -13.41 8.97 -14.23
CA TYR A 160 -12.87 10.27 -14.63
C TYR A 160 -13.31 10.64 -16.03
N GLN A 161 -13.62 11.91 -16.23
CA GLN A 161 -13.74 12.57 -17.53
C GLN A 161 -12.52 13.47 -17.73
N VAL A 162 -11.96 13.46 -18.94
CA VAL A 162 -10.85 14.32 -19.32
C VAL A 162 -11.36 15.73 -19.60
N GLU A 163 -10.91 16.71 -18.81
CA GLU A 163 -11.22 18.13 -18.99
C GLU A 163 -10.25 18.77 -20.00
N ALA A 164 -8.97 18.42 -19.90
CA ALA A 164 -7.93 18.83 -20.84
C ALA A 164 -6.88 17.72 -20.99
N ALA A 165 -6.39 17.52 -22.21
CA ALA A 165 -5.33 16.55 -22.50
C ALA A 165 -3.94 17.19 -22.67
N LEU A 166 -3.90 18.47 -23.06
CA LEU A 166 -2.67 19.24 -23.30
C LEU A 166 -2.85 20.67 -22.75
N PRO A 167 -1.78 21.31 -22.22
CA PRO A 167 -0.41 20.81 -22.10
C PRO A 167 -0.21 19.81 -20.94
N ARG A 168 -1.21 19.67 -20.06
CA ARG A 168 -1.25 18.69 -18.98
C ARG A 168 -2.59 17.97 -19.00
N LEU A 169 -2.59 16.72 -18.58
CA LEU A 169 -3.82 15.98 -18.37
C LEU A 169 -4.52 16.52 -17.13
N GLU A 170 -5.74 17.00 -17.32
CA GLU A 170 -6.66 17.39 -16.27
C GLU A 170 -7.88 16.50 -16.33
N VAL A 171 -8.27 15.96 -15.19
CA VAL A 171 -9.40 15.05 -15.07
C VAL A 171 -10.35 15.54 -14.01
N LYS A 172 -11.64 15.31 -14.26
CA LYS A 172 -12.72 15.58 -13.33
C LYS A 172 -13.47 14.29 -13.05
N GLU A 173 -13.86 14.12 -11.80
CA GLU A 173 -14.69 13.01 -11.37
C GLU A 173 -16.12 13.15 -11.89
N ILE A 174 -16.67 12.09 -12.52
CA ILE A 174 -17.96 12.16 -13.24
C ILE A 174 -19.15 12.09 -12.27
N VAL A 175 -19.04 11.28 -11.22
CA VAL A 175 -20.11 11.09 -10.22
C VAL A 175 -19.62 11.71 -8.91
N PRO A 176 -20.43 12.56 -8.23
CA PRO A 176 -20.22 13.00 -6.83
C PRO A 176 -20.76 11.98 -5.81
N GLY A 177 -20.08 11.81 -4.69
CA GLY A 177 -20.23 10.61 -3.86
C GLY A 177 -21.47 10.61 -2.99
N THR A 178 -22.34 9.62 -3.16
CA THR A 178 -23.46 9.43 -2.23
C THR A 178 -23.05 8.55 -1.05
N GLY A 179 -22.46 9.15 -0.01
CA GLY A 179 -22.21 8.49 1.27
C GLY A 179 -21.07 9.14 2.08
N LYS A 180 -21.01 8.86 3.40
CA LYS A 180 -19.92 9.28 4.32
C LYS A 180 -18.50 8.81 3.91
N HIS A 181 -18.43 8.01 2.85
CA HIS A 181 -17.26 7.78 2.02
C HIS A 181 -17.65 8.23 0.62
N SER A 182 -17.16 9.40 0.19
CA SER A 182 -17.53 9.97 -1.09
C SER A 182 -16.83 9.21 -2.23
N ASN A 183 -17.66 8.70 -3.16
CA ASN A 183 -17.40 8.32 -4.56
C ASN A 183 -16.58 7.11 -4.94
N LEU A 184 -16.02 6.47 -3.96
CA LEU A 184 -15.53 5.14 -4.16
C LEU A 184 -16.74 4.23 -4.31
N LEU A 185 -16.89 3.55 -5.44
CA LEU A 185 -17.25 2.13 -5.33
C LEU A 185 -16.05 1.44 -4.69
N SER A 186 -15.82 1.75 -3.42
CA SER A 186 -15.05 0.90 -2.58
C SER A 186 -15.90 -0.35 -2.49
N PHE A 187 -15.33 -1.51 -2.82
CA PHE A 187 -15.94 -2.78 -2.46
C PHE A 187 -16.03 -2.95 -0.92
N SER A 188 -15.90 -1.88 -0.13
CA SER A 188 -16.42 -1.72 1.23
C SER A 188 -17.91 -1.26 1.33
N SER A 189 -18.57 -0.84 0.24
CA SER A 189 -19.99 -0.39 0.25
C SER A 189 -20.95 -1.08 -0.72
N PHE A 190 -20.48 -1.85 -1.72
CA PHE A 190 -21.39 -2.66 -2.54
C PHE A 190 -21.77 -3.96 -1.80
N GLY A 191 -23.08 -4.17 -1.58
CA GLY A 191 -23.67 -5.44 -1.16
C GLY A 191 -23.83 -5.64 0.35
N GLY A 192 -24.91 -5.10 0.92
CA GLY A 192 -25.41 -5.46 2.27
C GLY A 192 -25.85 -6.92 2.44
N ILE A 193 -25.61 -7.79 1.44
CA ILE A 193 -26.02 -9.20 1.42
C ILE A 193 -24.81 -10.15 1.54
N LEU A 194 -23.57 -9.70 1.32
CA LEU A 194 -22.35 -10.56 1.40
C LEU A 194 -21.42 -10.23 2.58
N ARG A 195 -21.84 -9.33 3.50
CA ARG A 195 -20.92 -8.56 4.36
C ARG A 195 -20.83 -8.91 5.84
N ARG A 196 -21.61 -9.86 6.37
CA ARG A 196 -21.62 -10.04 7.84
C ARG A 196 -20.35 -10.67 8.42
N ASP A 197 -19.54 -11.34 7.60
CA ASP A 197 -18.48 -12.21 8.14
C ASP A 197 -17.03 -11.70 7.93
N LEU A 198 -16.79 -10.64 7.14
CA LEU A 198 -15.44 -10.18 6.75
C LEU A 198 -15.11 -8.71 7.12
N GLY A 199 -15.89 -8.07 8.00
CA GLY A 199 -15.54 -6.75 8.56
C GLY A 199 -15.42 -5.58 7.57
N GLY A 200 -15.86 -5.72 6.31
CA GLY A 200 -15.82 -4.67 5.29
C GLY A 200 -14.55 -4.59 4.44
N MET A 201 -13.60 -5.52 4.59
CA MET A 201 -12.38 -5.59 3.79
C MET A 201 -12.62 -6.12 2.37
N ALA A 202 -11.84 -5.60 1.42
CA ALA A 202 -11.75 -6.08 0.05
C ALA A 202 -10.28 -6.17 -0.38
N GLY A 203 -9.97 -6.86 -1.48
CA GLY A 203 -8.59 -6.97 -1.97
C GLY A 203 -7.80 -8.14 -1.39
N SER A 204 -6.48 -8.09 -1.50
CA SER A 204 -5.63 -9.26 -1.23
C SER A 204 -5.52 -9.68 0.24
N LEU A 205 -5.83 -8.81 1.21
CA LEU A 205 -5.85 -9.15 2.64
C LEU A 205 -6.95 -10.17 2.97
N VAL A 206 -8.03 -10.23 2.19
CA VAL A 206 -9.06 -11.28 2.34
C VAL A 206 -8.46 -12.67 2.12
N LEU A 207 -7.45 -12.79 1.24
CA LEU A 207 -6.75 -14.07 1.03
C LEU A 207 -5.91 -14.46 2.26
N ASN A 208 -5.32 -13.49 2.96
CA ASN A 208 -4.60 -13.73 4.21
C ASN A 208 -5.53 -14.23 5.33
N GLU A 209 -6.73 -13.66 5.42
CA GLU A 209 -7.73 -14.11 6.38
C GLU A 209 -8.22 -15.52 6.07
N ARG A 210 -8.54 -15.80 4.80
CA ARG A 210 -8.92 -17.15 4.36
C ARG A 210 -7.82 -18.16 4.66
N PHE A 211 -6.56 -17.84 4.34
CA PHE A 211 -5.41 -18.67 4.68
C PHE A 211 -5.34 -18.95 6.18
N SER A 212 -5.47 -17.92 7.01
CA SER A 212 -5.43 -18.09 8.47
C SER A 212 -6.56 -18.99 8.98
N LYS A 213 -7.78 -18.82 8.45
CA LYS A 213 -8.95 -19.62 8.81
C LYS A 213 -8.83 -21.08 8.36
N GLU A 214 -8.25 -21.30 7.20
CA GLU A 214 -8.02 -22.64 6.68
C GLU A 214 -6.94 -23.37 7.49
N VAL A 215 -5.88 -22.66 7.88
CA VAL A 215 -4.90 -23.19 8.84
C VAL A 215 -5.55 -23.50 10.19
N GLU A 216 -6.42 -22.63 10.71
CA GLU A 216 -7.16 -22.89 11.97
C GLU A 216 -8.03 -24.15 11.88
N THR A 217 -8.69 -24.34 10.74
CA THR A 217 -9.51 -25.54 10.47
C THR A 217 -8.64 -26.80 10.42
N LEU A 218 -7.53 -26.73 9.67
CA LEU A 218 -6.55 -27.81 9.51
C LEU A 218 -5.94 -28.28 10.83
N VAL A 219 -5.49 -27.35 11.69
CA VAL A 219 -4.79 -27.72 12.93
C VAL A 219 -5.73 -27.89 14.12
N GLY A 220 -6.96 -27.41 14.01
CA GLY A 220 -7.95 -27.36 15.07
C GLY A 220 -7.72 -26.23 16.08
N ALA A 221 -8.81 -25.79 16.73
CA ALA A 221 -8.82 -24.63 17.63
C ALA A 221 -7.79 -24.70 18.77
N GLU A 222 -7.52 -25.89 19.31
CA GLU A 222 -6.56 -26.07 20.40
C GLU A 222 -5.12 -25.77 19.93
N GLN A 223 -4.67 -26.37 18.82
CA GLN A 223 -3.33 -26.13 18.27
C GLN A 223 -3.22 -24.71 17.71
N TRP A 224 -4.28 -24.20 17.10
CA TRP A 224 -4.35 -22.85 16.54
C TRP A 224 -4.04 -21.77 17.58
N SER A 225 -4.56 -21.91 18.80
CA SER A 225 -4.34 -20.94 19.89
C SER A 225 -2.85 -20.68 20.16
N LYS A 226 -2.02 -21.73 20.05
CA LYS A 226 -0.55 -21.69 20.21
C LYS A 226 0.15 -21.33 18.91
N LEU A 227 -0.31 -21.89 17.79
CA LEU A 227 0.30 -21.71 16.47
C LEU A 227 0.23 -20.27 15.99
N LYS A 228 -0.92 -19.59 16.11
CA LYS A 228 -1.17 -18.26 15.52
C LYS A 228 -0.22 -17.15 16.00
N THR A 229 0.38 -17.31 17.17
CA THR A 229 1.35 -16.35 17.73
C THR A 229 2.81 -16.80 17.57
N SER A 230 3.03 -18.01 17.02
CA SER A 230 4.34 -18.63 16.90
C SER A 230 5.16 -18.10 15.72
N ARG A 231 6.49 -18.30 15.80
CA ARG A 231 7.40 -18.07 14.67
C ARG A 231 7.05 -18.94 13.46
N ALA A 232 6.55 -20.16 13.69
CA ALA A 232 6.20 -21.10 12.63
C ALA A 232 5.08 -20.53 11.74
N PHE A 233 4.00 -20.03 12.35
CA PHE A 233 2.90 -19.40 11.61
C PHE A 233 3.31 -18.10 10.93
N HIS A 234 4.22 -17.32 11.54
CA HIS A 234 4.78 -16.14 10.90
C HIS A 234 5.56 -16.51 9.62
N LEU A 235 6.37 -17.58 9.65
CA LEU A 235 7.08 -18.07 8.47
C LEU A 235 6.11 -18.59 7.39
N ALA A 236 5.08 -19.35 7.79
CA ALA A 236 4.03 -19.83 6.88
C ALA A 236 3.27 -18.66 6.22
N SER A 237 2.86 -17.67 7.00
CA SER A 237 2.22 -16.44 6.50
C SER A 237 3.12 -15.69 5.50
N LYS A 238 4.42 -15.62 5.78
CA LYS A 238 5.39 -14.98 4.88
C LYS A 238 5.59 -15.74 3.58
N GLN A 239 5.61 -17.08 3.63
CA GLN A 239 5.62 -17.92 2.44
C GLN A 239 4.36 -17.69 1.61
N PHE A 240 3.20 -17.72 2.27
CA PHE A 240 1.91 -17.46 1.65
C PHE A 240 1.89 -16.13 0.90
N ASP A 241 2.32 -15.05 1.55
CA ASP A 241 2.37 -13.72 0.92
C ASP A 241 3.31 -13.63 -0.29
N ARG A 242 4.42 -14.35 -0.28
CA ARG A 242 5.50 -14.20 -1.27
C ARG A 242 5.38 -15.13 -2.46
N GLU A 243 4.76 -16.29 -2.28
CA GLU A 243 4.76 -17.38 -3.26
C GLU A 243 3.34 -17.71 -3.71
N ILE A 244 2.47 -18.03 -2.75
CA ILE A 244 1.11 -18.52 -2.99
C ILE A 244 0.19 -17.38 -3.43
N LYS A 245 0.04 -16.35 -2.60
CA LYS A 245 -0.93 -15.26 -2.79
C LYS A 245 -0.74 -14.51 -4.10
N ARG A 246 0.51 -14.38 -4.56
CA ARG A 246 0.85 -13.67 -5.82
C ARG A 246 0.47 -14.47 -7.07
N SER A 247 0.36 -15.78 -6.93
CA SER A 247 0.07 -16.70 -8.03
C SER A 247 -1.39 -17.16 -8.03
N PHE A 248 -2.13 -16.89 -6.96
CA PHE A 248 -3.54 -17.25 -6.80
C PHE A 248 -4.40 -16.83 -8.00
N ARG A 249 -5.19 -17.77 -8.54
CA ARG A 249 -6.16 -17.50 -9.61
C ARG A 249 -7.59 -17.83 -9.21
N GLY A 250 -7.81 -18.44 -8.05
CA GLY A 250 -9.14 -18.79 -7.55
C GLY A 250 -9.71 -20.05 -8.19
N GLY A 251 -8.85 -20.97 -8.65
CA GLY A 251 -9.27 -22.28 -9.10
C GLY A 251 -9.58 -23.19 -7.90
N ALA A 252 -10.74 -23.85 -7.90
CA ALA A 252 -11.18 -24.74 -6.82
C ALA A 252 -10.27 -25.97 -6.60
N GLU A 253 -9.46 -26.31 -7.60
CA GLU A 253 -8.50 -27.43 -7.55
C GLU A 253 -7.06 -26.97 -7.26
N GLU A 254 -6.84 -25.69 -6.96
CA GLU A 254 -5.50 -25.19 -6.64
C GLU A 254 -5.05 -25.66 -5.26
N GLU A 255 -3.97 -26.44 -5.26
CA GLU A 255 -3.35 -26.98 -4.06
C GLU A 255 -2.09 -26.20 -3.68
N TYR A 256 -1.98 -25.86 -2.41
CA TYR A 256 -0.90 -25.06 -1.89
C TYR A 256 -0.20 -25.74 -0.73
N PHE A 257 1.08 -26.04 -0.91
CA PHE A 257 1.88 -26.63 0.15
C PHE A 257 2.30 -25.58 1.19
N VAL A 258 2.03 -25.88 2.46
CA VAL A 258 2.30 -25.00 3.59
C VAL A 258 3.06 -25.78 4.65
N ASN A 259 4.13 -25.16 5.16
CA ASN A 259 4.95 -25.73 6.23
C ASN A 259 4.92 -24.81 7.45
N PHE A 260 4.85 -25.41 8.63
CA PHE A 260 4.97 -24.75 9.93
C PHE A 260 6.26 -25.22 10.65
N PRO A 261 7.45 -24.69 10.27
CA PRO A 261 8.71 -25.19 10.80
C PRO A 261 8.76 -25.09 12.32
N THR A 262 9.14 -26.17 13.00
CA THR A 262 9.28 -26.26 14.46
C THR A 262 7.99 -26.12 15.28
N ALA A 263 6.81 -26.13 14.65
CA ALA A 263 5.53 -25.94 15.34
C ALA A 263 5.15 -27.09 16.29
N LYS A 264 5.72 -28.30 16.10
CA LYS A 264 5.39 -29.52 16.87
C LYS A 264 3.89 -29.81 16.89
N LEU A 265 3.24 -29.64 15.74
CA LEU A 265 1.84 -29.96 15.53
C LEU A 265 1.66 -31.48 15.64
N LYS A 266 0.53 -31.87 16.21
CA LYS A 266 0.05 -33.25 16.17
C LYS A 266 -0.47 -33.52 14.78
N ASP A 267 -0.01 -34.61 14.19
CA ASP A 267 -0.48 -35.07 12.88
C ASP A 267 -1.98 -35.37 12.91
N ASP A 268 -2.64 -35.04 11.81
CA ASP A 268 -4.04 -35.31 11.54
C ASP A 268 -4.17 -35.69 10.06
N LEU A 269 -4.06 -37.00 9.80
CA LEU A 269 -4.06 -37.54 8.44
C LEU A 269 -5.42 -37.39 7.74
N ASP A 270 -6.51 -37.29 8.51
CA ASP A 270 -7.87 -37.11 7.96
C ASP A 270 -8.02 -35.72 7.33
N TYR A 271 -7.31 -34.72 7.88
CA TYR A 271 -7.23 -33.36 7.33
C TYR A 271 -5.93 -33.09 6.56
N GLY A 272 -5.09 -34.12 6.34
CA GLY A 272 -3.86 -34.00 5.55
C GLY A 272 -2.74 -33.20 6.22
N LEU A 273 -2.70 -33.16 7.56
CA LEU A 273 -1.61 -32.56 8.33
C LEU A 273 -0.62 -33.64 8.76
N GLU A 274 0.61 -33.57 8.26
CA GLU A 274 1.68 -34.52 8.60
C GLU A 274 3.02 -33.79 8.74
N ALA A 275 3.76 -34.08 9.81
CA ALA A 275 5.10 -33.56 10.06
C ALA A 275 5.19 -32.02 9.98
N ASN A 276 4.17 -31.32 10.52
CA ASN A 276 4.00 -29.86 10.46
C ASN A 276 3.82 -29.30 9.04
N SER A 277 3.41 -30.11 8.08
CA SER A 277 3.18 -29.69 6.71
C SER A 277 1.81 -30.16 6.24
N SER A 278 1.22 -29.44 5.30
CA SER A 278 -0.06 -29.80 4.71
C SER A 278 -0.25 -29.17 3.32
N VAL A 279 -1.24 -29.67 2.61
CA VAL A 279 -1.73 -29.09 1.37
C VAL A 279 -3.07 -28.41 1.67
N ILE A 280 -3.15 -27.12 1.38
CA ILE A 280 -4.33 -26.30 1.59
C ILE A 280 -5.01 -26.01 0.24
N ARG A 281 -6.35 -26.03 0.22
CA ARG A 281 -7.20 -25.63 -0.92
C ARG A 281 -8.05 -24.42 -0.51
N PHE A 282 -8.33 -23.51 -1.44
CA PHE A 282 -9.04 -22.24 -1.20
C PHE A 282 -10.37 -22.13 -1.93
#